data_AF-A0A6F8YME2-F1
#
_entry.id   AF-A0A6F8YME2-F1
#
_cell.length_a   1.000
_cell.length_b   1.000
_cell.length_c   1.000
_cell.angle_alpha   90.00
_cell.angle_beta   90.00
_cell.angle_gamma   90.00
#
_symmetry.space_group_name_H-M   'P 1'
#
loop_
_entity.id
_entity.type
_entity.pdbx_description
1 polymer ?
#
loop_
_entity_poly.entity_id
_entity_poly.type
_entity_poly.pdbx_seq_one_letter_code
_entity_poly.pdbx_strand_id
1 'polypeptide(L)'
;MIEVDGENVVPAVHAVLDKMAAFAGSVRSGAWVGATGKRIRTVVNIGIGGSDLGPAMAYEALRPFTARALDFRFVSNVDGADLHEATRDLDPAETLFIVASKTFTTIETITNATSARTWLVDGLGGDEAAVAKHFVALSTNAKEVAAFGIDTQNMFEFWDWVGGRYSYDSAIGLSLMIAIGPERFREMLDGFHLVDEHFRTAPPEANAPLLLGLLGVWYGAFFDAQSHAVLPYSHYLSKFPAYLQQLDMESNGKYVDRQGRPVAWQTGPVVWGTPGTNGQHAYYQLLHQGTKTIPADLIGFARPVAELSPRLAAQHDLLMANLFAQGQALAFGKTAEEVRAEGVPEEQVPHRTFLGNHPTTTILAAELSPSVLGQLVALYEHKVFVQGAIWDIDSFDQWGVELGKVLAKRVEPALTEGAGVPGLDPSTAELVATYRRLRGR
;
A
#
# COMPACT_ATOMS: atom_id res chain seq x y z
N MET A 1 9.44 -25.27 11.52
CA MET A 1 9.00 -25.99 10.30
C MET A 1 7.57 -25.59 10.07
N ILE A 2 7.26 -25.07 8.88
CA ILE A 2 5.91 -24.63 8.50
C ILE A 2 5.53 -25.48 7.31
N GLU A 3 4.49 -26.31 7.45
CA GLU A 3 4.02 -27.21 6.41
C GLU A 3 2.73 -26.69 5.76
N VAL A 4 2.67 -26.74 4.44
CA VAL A 4 1.45 -26.56 3.64
C VAL A 4 1.33 -27.78 2.73
N ASP A 5 0.18 -28.46 2.75
CA ASP A 5 -0.06 -29.70 1.99
C ASP A 5 1.02 -30.80 2.18
N GLY A 6 1.64 -30.84 3.37
CA GLY A 6 2.68 -31.81 3.72
C GLY A 6 4.09 -31.44 3.26
N GLU A 7 4.30 -30.24 2.72
CA GLU A 7 5.61 -29.73 2.30
C GLU A 7 6.08 -28.57 3.17
N ASN A 8 7.34 -28.63 3.63
CA ASN A 8 7.95 -27.50 4.33
C ASN A 8 8.22 -26.36 3.35
N VAL A 9 7.52 -25.23 3.50
CA VAL A 9 7.58 -24.11 2.54
C VAL A 9 8.81 -23.22 2.72
N VAL A 10 9.45 -23.24 3.90
CA VAL A 10 10.55 -22.33 4.27
C VAL A 10 11.74 -22.38 3.29
N PRO A 11 12.24 -23.56 2.85
CA PRO A 11 13.34 -23.62 1.89
C PRO A 11 12.99 -22.98 0.54
N ALA A 12 11.74 -23.12 0.08
CA ALA A 12 11.29 -22.53 -1.19
C ALA A 12 11.24 -20.99 -1.10
N VAL A 13 10.79 -20.44 0.04
CA VAL A 13 10.86 -19.00 0.35
C VAL A 13 12.29 -18.48 0.24
N HIS A 14 13.25 -19.14 0.89
CA HIS A 14 14.65 -18.72 0.83
C HIS A 14 15.25 -18.84 -0.58
N ALA A 15 14.90 -19.88 -1.34
CA ALA A 15 15.37 -20.04 -2.72
C ALA A 15 14.93 -18.88 -3.62
N VAL A 16 13.67 -18.43 -3.48
CA VAL A 16 13.19 -17.24 -4.21
C VAL A 16 13.91 -15.98 -3.72
N LEU A 17 14.08 -15.78 -2.42
CA LEU A 17 14.81 -14.63 -1.87
C LEU A 17 16.25 -14.55 -2.38
N ASP A 18 16.94 -15.69 -2.48
CA ASP A 18 18.31 -15.73 -3.00
C ASP A 18 18.36 -15.46 -4.51
N LYS A 19 17.38 -15.98 -5.27
CA LYS A 19 17.21 -15.64 -6.69
C LYS A 19 16.97 -14.15 -6.90
N MET A 20 16.08 -13.55 -6.10
CA MET A 20 15.81 -12.11 -6.12
C MET A 20 17.08 -11.32 -5.78
N ALA A 21 17.83 -11.74 -4.75
CA ALA A 21 19.05 -11.07 -4.34
C ALA A 21 20.12 -11.07 -5.43
N ALA A 22 20.31 -12.22 -6.11
CA ALA A 22 21.23 -12.34 -7.24
C ALA A 22 20.82 -11.42 -8.40
N PHE A 23 19.53 -11.44 -8.78
CA PHE A 23 19.01 -10.59 -9.84
C PHE A 23 19.15 -9.10 -9.49
N ALA A 24 18.73 -8.70 -8.28
CA ALA A 24 18.84 -7.33 -7.81
C ALA A 24 20.30 -6.85 -7.80
N GLY A 25 21.24 -7.69 -7.37
CA GLY A 25 22.68 -7.42 -7.45
C GLY A 25 23.15 -7.19 -8.90
N SER A 26 22.66 -7.99 -9.86
CA SER A 26 23.02 -7.84 -11.27
C SER A 26 22.52 -6.54 -11.89
N VAL A 27 21.28 -6.12 -11.60
CA VAL A 27 20.72 -4.83 -12.05
C VAL A 27 21.46 -3.67 -11.42
N ARG A 28 21.66 -3.71 -10.10
CA ARG A 28 22.32 -2.64 -9.34
C ARG A 28 23.78 -2.44 -9.77
N SER A 29 24.52 -3.51 -10.02
CA SER A 29 25.91 -3.44 -10.50
C SER A 29 26.02 -3.01 -11.98
N GLY A 30 24.94 -3.13 -12.75
CA GLY A 30 24.94 -2.92 -14.20
C GLY A 30 25.43 -4.12 -15.00
N ALA A 31 25.59 -5.29 -14.37
CA ALA A 31 25.85 -6.55 -15.06
C ALA A 31 24.63 -7.01 -15.87
N TRP A 32 23.42 -6.70 -15.39
CA TRP A 32 22.21 -6.79 -16.21
C TRP A 32 22.12 -5.59 -17.15
N VAL A 33 22.11 -5.87 -18.45
CA VAL A 33 22.02 -4.88 -19.52
C VAL A 33 20.78 -5.11 -20.36
N GLY A 34 20.25 -4.05 -20.92
CA GLY A 34 19.18 -4.11 -21.92
C GLY A 34 19.64 -4.79 -23.21
N ALA A 35 18.72 -4.97 -24.15
CA ALA A 35 18.95 -5.63 -25.43
C ALA A 35 20.06 -4.98 -26.27
N THR A 36 20.30 -3.67 -26.07
CA THR A 36 21.36 -2.91 -26.75
C THR A 36 22.72 -2.96 -26.03
N GLY A 37 22.81 -3.65 -24.90
CA GLY A 37 24.00 -3.66 -24.04
C GLY A 37 24.12 -2.46 -23.11
N LYS A 38 23.17 -1.51 -23.12
CA LYS A 38 23.14 -0.40 -22.16
C LYS A 38 22.73 -0.87 -20.77
N ARG A 39 23.26 -0.19 -19.75
CA ARG A 39 22.91 -0.43 -18.35
C ARG A 39 21.48 0.03 -18.08
N ILE A 40 20.73 -0.75 -17.30
CA ILE A 40 19.42 -0.33 -16.80
C ILE A 40 19.56 0.88 -15.86
N ARG A 41 18.76 1.91 -16.12
CA ARG A 41 18.66 3.14 -15.33
C ARG A 41 17.31 3.27 -14.65
N THR A 42 16.25 2.75 -15.25
CA THR A 42 14.90 2.87 -14.73
C THR A 42 14.25 1.51 -14.56
N VAL A 43 13.59 1.31 -13.43
CA VAL A 43 12.76 0.13 -13.14
C VAL A 43 11.31 0.58 -13.02
N VAL A 44 10.42 -0.04 -13.80
CA VAL A 44 8.98 0.25 -13.79
C VAL A 44 8.24 -0.99 -13.28
N ASN A 45 7.63 -0.88 -12.10
CA ASN A 45 6.74 -1.91 -11.55
C ASN A 45 5.34 -1.74 -12.15
N ILE A 46 4.78 -2.80 -12.71
CA ILE A 46 3.41 -2.84 -13.25
C ILE A 46 2.60 -3.83 -12.42
N GLY A 47 1.64 -3.34 -11.64
CA GLY A 47 0.80 -4.14 -10.76
C GLY A 47 -0.34 -3.31 -10.20
N ILE A 48 -1.39 -3.91 -9.65
CA ILE A 48 -2.51 -3.17 -9.05
C ILE A 48 -2.84 -3.73 -7.65
N GLY A 49 -3.34 -2.86 -6.77
CA GLY A 49 -3.67 -3.22 -5.39
C GLY A 49 -2.45 -3.72 -4.65
N GLY A 50 -2.49 -4.97 -4.18
CA GLY A 50 -1.42 -5.56 -3.37
C GLY A 50 -0.07 -5.66 -4.10
N SER A 51 -0.11 -5.80 -5.43
CA SER A 51 1.08 -5.83 -6.29
C SER A 51 1.74 -4.45 -6.52
N ASP A 52 1.16 -3.38 -5.98
CA ASP A 52 1.60 -2.00 -6.20
C ASP A 52 1.70 -1.20 -4.89
N LEU A 53 0.62 -1.16 -4.10
CA LEU A 53 0.52 -0.32 -2.90
C LEU A 53 1.66 -0.60 -1.91
N GLY A 54 1.95 -1.86 -1.63
CA GLY A 54 3.06 -2.27 -0.76
C GLY A 54 4.43 -1.84 -1.32
N PRO A 55 4.83 -2.29 -2.52
CA PRO A 55 6.09 -1.89 -3.14
C PRO A 55 6.27 -0.37 -3.28
N ALA A 56 5.24 0.35 -3.72
CA ALA A 56 5.28 1.80 -3.90
C ALA A 56 5.39 2.54 -2.56
N MET A 57 4.68 2.07 -1.53
CA MET A 57 4.78 2.61 -0.17
C MET A 57 6.18 2.38 0.40
N ALA A 58 6.69 1.16 0.34
CA ALA A 58 7.97 0.82 0.92
C ALA A 58 9.14 1.51 0.20
N TYR A 59 9.04 1.69 -1.12
CA TYR A 59 9.99 2.50 -1.88
C TYR A 59 10.00 3.96 -1.38
N GLU A 60 8.83 4.58 -1.20
CA GLU A 60 8.74 5.97 -0.72
C GLU A 60 9.29 6.09 0.72
N ALA A 61 8.89 5.17 1.60
CA ALA A 61 9.32 5.12 2.99
C ALA A 61 10.84 4.96 3.14
N LEU A 62 11.47 4.16 2.28
CA LEU A 62 12.90 3.85 2.33
C LEU A 62 13.74 4.58 1.28
N ARG A 63 13.23 5.67 0.69
CA ARG A 63 13.99 6.50 -0.25
C ARG A 63 15.41 6.83 0.20
N PRO A 64 15.69 7.17 1.47
CA PRO A 64 17.07 7.44 1.92
C PRO A 64 18.05 6.28 1.73
N PHE A 65 17.56 5.04 1.62
CA PHE A 65 18.36 3.83 1.44
C PHE A 65 18.45 3.38 -0.02
N THR A 66 17.80 4.08 -0.96
CA THR A 66 17.78 3.64 -2.35
C THR A 66 19.08 3.96 -3.08
N ALA A 67 19.42 3.14 -4.07
CA ALA A 67 20.48 3.44 -5.01
C ALA A 67 20.05 4.63 -5.89
N ARG A 68 20.43 5.85 -5.51
CA ARG A 68 20.07 7.12 -6.19
C ARG A 68 20.46 7.23 -7.67
N ALA A 69 21.24 6.28 -8.19
CA ALA A 69 21.61 6.18 -9.60
C ALA A 69 20.58 5.40 -10.46
N LEU A 70 19.55 4.83 -9.82
CA LEU A 70 18.43 4.15 -10.45
C LEU A 70 17.13 4.90 -10.13
N ASP A 71 16.27 4.99 -11.13
CA ASP A 71 14.92 5.55 -11.01
C ASP A 71 13.90 4.43 -10.91
N PHE A 72 12.85 4.65 -10.11
CA PHE A 72 11.77 3.68 -9.90
C PHE A 72 10.43 4.35 -10.16
N ARG A 73 9.57 3.67 -10.94
CA ARG A 73 8.21 4.09 -11.25
C ARG A 73 7.23 2.95 -11.01
N PHE A 74 5.99 3.29 -10.70
CA PHE A 74 4.94 2.37 -10.31
C PHE A 74 3.71 2.69 -11.13
N VAL A 75 3.28 1.73 -11.96
CA VAL A 75 2.12 1.84 -12.86
C VAL A 75 1.07 0.84 -12.40
N SER A 76 -0.12 1.34 -12.08
CA SER A 76 -1.20 0.52 -11.55
C SER A 76 -2.54 0.73 -12.20
N ASN A 77 -2.90 1.97 -12.52
CA ASN A 77 -4.20 2.28 -13.09
C ASN A 77 -4.29 1.84 -14.57
N VAL A 78 -5.45 1.36 -15.01
CA VAL A 78 -5.70 1.07 -16.43
C VAL A 78 -5.98 2.33 -17.26
N ASP A 79 -6.17 3.47 -16.60
CA ASP A 79 -6.09 4.77 -17.26
C ASP A 79 -4.72 4.92 -17.94
N GLY A 80 -4.72 5.00 -19.28
CA GLY A 80 -3.51 5.07 -20.09
C GLY A 80 -2.61 6.27 -19.76
N ALA A 81 -3.12 7.28 -19.05
CA ALA A 81 -2.31 8.38 -18.53
C ALA A 81 -1.22 7.90 -17.56
N ASP A 82 -1.49 6.85 -16.76
CA ASP A 82 -0.55 6.34 -15.76
C ASP A 82 0.71 5.78 -16.42
N LEU A 83 0.53 4.85 -17.37
CA LEU A 83 1.65 4.33 -18.16
C LEU A 83 2.30 5.42 -19.02
N HIS A 84 1.52 6.31 -19.63
CA HIS A 84 2.06 7.39 -20.47
C HIS A 84 3.01 8.30 -19.68
N GLU A 85 2.60 8.79 -18.51
CA GLU A 85 3.44 9.62 -17.66
C GLU A 85 4.64 8.83 -17.11
N ALA A 86 4.47 7.53 -16.85
CA ALA A 86 5.57 6.68 -16.42
C ALA A 86 6.63 6.44 -17.51
N THR A 87 6.30 6.52 -18.80
CA THR A 87 7.26 6.21 -19.89
C THR A 87 7.68 7.41 -20.76
N ARG A 88 7.03 8.58 -20.63
CA ARG A 88 7.19 9.75 -21.52
C ARG A 88 8.63 10.24 -21.76
N ASP A 89 9.51 10.06 -20.78
CA ASP A 89 10.89 10.57 -20.75
C ASP A 89 11.93 9.44 -20.59
N LEU A 90 11.52 8.18 -20.74
CA LEU A 90 12.40 7.03 -20.59
C LEU A 90 13.07 6.63 -21.90
N ASP A 91 14.32 6.16 -21.82
CA ASP A 91 14.99 5.44 -22.91
C ASP A 91 14.59 3.94 -22.82
N PRO A 92 13.91 3.38 -23.84
CA PRO A 92 13.60 1.95 -23.90
C PRO A 92 14.82 1.05 -23.67
N ALA A 93 15.99 1.47 -24.16
CA ALA A 93 17.23 0.70 -24.06
C ALA A 93 17.80 0.62 -22.63
N GLU A 94 17.32 1.46 -21.70
CA GLU A 94 17.77 1.55 -20.32
C GLU A 94 16.65 1.26 -19.30
N THR A 95 15.50 0.76 -19.75
CA THR A 95 14.30 0.56 -18.90
C THR A 95 14.00 -0.91 -18.66
N LEU A 96 13.83 -1.31 -17.40
CA LEU A 96 13.40 -2.64 -16.99
C LEU A 96 11.96 -2.59 -16.47
N PHE A 97 11.10 -3.46 -16.96
CA PHE A 97 9.73 -3.64 -16.49
C PHE A 97 9.61 -4.89 -15.61
N ILE A 98 8.89 -4.74 -14.50
CA ILE A 98 8.54 -5.83 -13.59
C ILE A 98 7.02 -5.99 -13.61
N VAL A 99 6.53 -7.12 -14.14
CA VAL A 99 5.10 -7.41 -14.22
C VAL A 99 4.67 -8.21 -13.00
N ALA A 100 3.92 -7.58 -12.09
CA ALA A 100 3.53 -8.14 -10.80
C ALA A 100 2.05 -8.57 -10.80
N SER A 101 1.79 -9.85 -11.10
CA SER A 101 0.43 -10.41 -11.09
C SER A 101 0.46 -11.89 -10.75
N LYS A 102 -0.23 -12.26 -9.66
CA LYS A 102 -0.35 -13.65 -9.19
C LYS A 102 -0.85 -14.57 -10.29
N THR A 103 -2.00 -14.24 -10.89
CA THR A 103 -2.63 -15.06 -11.93
C THR A 103 -2.07 -14.79 -13.32
N PHE A 104 -1.40 -13.66 -13.50
CA PHE A 104 -0.98 -13.12 -14.80
C PHE A 104 -2.16 -12.89 -15.77
N THR A 105 -3.35 -12.64 -15.22
CA THR A 105 -4.59 -12.43 -15.99
C THR A 105 -5.38 -11.19 -15.55
N THR A 106 -4.88 -10.43 -14.58
CA THR A 106 -5.50 -9.18 -14.12
C THR A 106 -5.57 -8.20 -15.29
N ILE A 107 -6.78 -7.75 -15.65
CA ILE A 107 -7.02 -6.97 -16.86
C ILE A 107 -6.17 -5.70 -16.88
N GLU A 108 -6.16 -4.95 -15.78
CA GLU A 108 -5.43 -3.70 -15.64
C GLU A 108 -3.92 -3.93 -15.82
N THR A 109 -3.37 -4.91 -15.11
CA THR A 109 -1.94 -5.24 -15.17
C THR A 109 -1.51 -5.75 -16.54
N ILE A 110 -2.27 -6.64 -17.17
CA ILE A 110 -1.92 -7.20 -18.48
C ILE A 110 -2.13 -6.19 -19.61
N THR A 111 -3.14 -5.32 -19.52
CA THR A 111 -3.32 -4.19 -20.46
C THR A 111 -2.12 -3.26 -20.40
N ASN A 112 -1.66 -2.89 -19.20
CA ASN A 112 -0.49 -2.04 -19.01
C ASN A 112 0.81 -2.74 -19.45
N ALA A 113 1.00 -4.01 -19.08
CA ALA A 113 2.18 -4.78 -19.47
C ALA A 113 2.27 -4.93 -21.00
N THR A 114 1.16 -5.22 -21.67
CA THR A 114 1.10 -5.31 -23.14
C THR A 114 1.41 -3.96 -23.78
N SER A 115 0.87 -2.87 -23.25
CA SER A 115 1.14 -1.52 -23.75
C SER A 115 2.61 -1.11 -23.53
N ALA A 116 3.20 -1.46 -22.38
CA ALA A 116 4.61 -1.25 -22.09
C ALA A 116 5.53 -2.08 -23.00
N ARG A 117 5.12 -3.32 -23.31
CA ARG A 117 5.82 -4.21 -24.25
C ARG A 117 5.83 -3.59 -25.64
N THR A 118 4.69 -3.11 -26.13
CA THR A 118 4.61 -2.39 -27.41
C THR A 118 5.48 -1.15 -27.41
N TRP A 119 5.40 -0.31 -26.37
CA TRP A 119 6.24 0.87 -26.22
C TRP A 119 7.74 0.54 -26.27
N LEU A 120 8.17 -0.52 -25.60
CA LEU A 120 9.56 -0.98 -25.60
C LEU A 120 9.98 -1.44 -27.00
N VAL A 121 9.21 -2.35 -27.60
CA VAL A 121 9.54 -2.97 -28.89
C VAL A 121 9.58 -1.92 -30.00
N ASP A 122 8.59 -1.03 -30.07
CA ASP A 122 8.56 0.08 -31.03
C ASP A 122 9.77 1.01 -30.82
N GLY A 123 10.09 1.32 -29.57
CA GLY A 123 11.22 2.15 -29.19
C GLY A 123 12.60 1.54 -29.50
N LEU A 124 12.67 0.22 -29.66
CA LEU A 124 13.88 -0.53 -30.03
C LEU A 124 13.86 -1.02 -31.49
N GLY A 125 12.98 -0.46 -32.33
CA GLY A 125 12.96 -0.73 -33.78
C GLY A 125 12.28 -2.03 -34.18
N GLY A 126 11.40 -2.58 -33.34
CA GLY A 126 10.58 -3.75 -33.65
C GLY A 126 11.20 -5.10 -33.26
N ASP A 127 12.28 -5.11 -32.47
CA ASP A 127 12.93 -6.37 -32.05
C ASP A 127 12.21 -7.02 -30.86
N GLU A 128 11.40 -8.03 -31.16
CA GLU A 128 10.67 -8.83 -30.18
C GLU A 128 11.60 -9.60 -29.21
N ALA A 129 12.84 -9.89 -29.60
CA ALA A 129 13.79 -10.55 -28.71
C ALA A 129 14.21 -9.67 -27.52
N ALA A 130 13.99 -8.35 -27.61
CA ALA A 130 14.30 -7.41 -26.54
C ALA A 130 13.48 -7.67 -25.25
N VAL A 131 12.27 -8.24 -25.37
CA VAL A 131 11.37 -8.48 -24.23
C VAL A 131 12.07 -9.30 -23.13
N ALA A 132 12.82 -10.34 -23.49
CA ALA A 132 13.49 -11.21 -22.53
C ALA A 132 14.59 -10.52 -21.69
N LYS A 133 15.08 -9.33 -22.11
CA LYS A 133 16.08 -8.53 -21.38
C LYS A 133 15.49 -7.37 -20.61
N HIS A 134 14.27 -6.97 -20.95
CA HIS A 134 13.61 -5.77 -20.42
C HIS A 134 12.35 -6.07 -19.63
N PHE A 135 11.91 -7.33 -19.54
CA PHE A 135 10.77 -7.74 -18.73
C PHE A 135 11.11 -8.92 -17.81
N VAL A 136 10.64 -8.83 -16.58
CA VAL A 136 10.62 -9.93 -15.61
C VAL A 136 9.22 -10.05 -15.00
N ALA A 137 8.88 -11.22 -14.46
CA ALA A 137 7.55 -11.49 -13.93
C ALA A 137 7.57 -11.92 -12.46
N LEU A 138 6.60 -11.45 -11.69
CA LEU A 138 6.31 -11.93 -10.33
C LEU A 138 4.96 -12.64 -10.41
N SER A 139 4.97 -13.97 -10.48
CA SER A 139 3.79 -14.77 -10.79
C SER A 139 3.96 -16.24 -10.44
N THR A 140 2.84 -16.98 -10.40
CA THR A 140 2.82 -18.45 -10.38
C THR A 140 2.50 -19.07 -11.74
N ASN A 141 2.18 -18.26 -12.75
CA ASN A 141 1.65 -18.74 -14.01
C ASN A 141 2.71 -18.76 -15.13
N ALA A 142 3.61 -19.75 -15.07
CA ALA A 142 4.71 -19.90 -16.03
C ALA A 142 4.24 -19.95 -17.49
N LYS A 143 3.05 -20.50 -17.76
CA LYS A 143 2.50 -20.60 -19.11
C LYS A 143 2.19 -19.23 -19.71
N GLU A 144 1.47 -18.38 -18.98
CA GLU A 144 1.11 -17.04 -19.46
C GLU A 144 2.33 -16.11 -19.50
N VAL A 145 3.26 -16.25 -18.55
CA VAL A 145 4.54 -15.52 -18.55
C VAL A 145 5.37 -15.86 -19.81
N ALA A 146 5.49 -17.14 -20.16
CA ALA A 146 6.17 -17.56 -21.36
C ALA A 146 5.44 -17.09 -22.64
N ALA A 147 4.10 -17.16 -22.66
CA ALA A 147 3.30 -16.67 -23.77
C ALA A 147 3.45 -15.16 -24.01
N PHE A 148 3.67 -14.38 -22.95
CA PHE A 148 3.96 -12.95 -23.04
C PHE A 148 5.36 -12.64 -23.64
N GLY A 149 6.27 -13.62 -23.61
CA GLY A 149 7.64 -13.50 -24.11
C GLY A 149 8.70 -13.24 -23.03
N ILE A 150 8.33 -13.34 -21.76
CA ILE A 150 9.30 -13.28 -20.64
C ILE A 150 9.98 -14.64 -20.51
N ASP A 151 11.31 -14.61 -20.35
CA ASP A 151 12.06 -15.81 -19.99
C ASP A 151 11.63 -16.27 -18.58
N THR A 152 11.11 -17.49 -18.48
CA THR A 152 10.70 -18.11 -17.20
C THR A 152 11.82 -18.20 -16.17
N GLN A 153 13.10 -18.15 -16.59
CA GLN A 153 14.22 -17.99 -15.66
C GLN A 153 14.16 -16.67 -14.90
N ASN A 154 13.54 -15.64 -15.47
CA ASN A 154 13.29 -14.33 -14.85
C ASN A 154 11.85 -14.21 -14.29
N MET A 155 11.19 -15.34 -14.02
CA MET A 155 9.98 -15.40 -13.22
C MET A 155 10.35 -15.63 -11.74
N PHE A 156 9.78 -14.84 -10.84
CA PHE A 156 9.97 -14.97 -9.40
C PHE A 156 8.64 -15.40 -8.78
N GLU A 157 8.66 -16.58 -8.18
CA GLU A 157 7.45 -17.25 -7.69
C GLU A 157 7.08 -16.77 -6.29
N PHE A 158 5.79 -16.80 -5.98
CA PHE A 158 5.23 -16.66 -4.64
C PHE A 158 3.98 -17.53 -4.55
N TRP A 159 3.38 -17.71 -3.39
CA TRP A 159 2.40 -18.78 -3.19
C TRP A 159 0.96 -18.32 -3.05
N ASP A 160 0.04 -19.28 -3.11
CA ASP A 160 -1.40 -19.06 -2.96
C ASP A 160 -1.78 -18.55 -1.57
N TRP A 161 -1.09 -19.01 -0.52
CA TRP A 161 -1.20 -18.54 0.86
C TRP A 161 -0.65 -17.12 1.09
N VAL A 162 0.02 -16.52 0.11
CA VAL A 162 0.38 -15.10 0.14
C VAL A 162 -0.78 -14.28 -0.44
N GLY A 163 -1.53 -13.62 0.44
CA GLY A 163 -2.59 -12.68 0.08
C GLY A 163 -2.01 -11.40 -0.51
N GLY A 164 -2.67 -10.81 -1.52
CA GLY A 164 -2.13 -9.65 -2.25
C GLY A 164 -1.76 -8.47 -1.34
N ARG A 165 -2.63 -8.11 -0.40
CA ARG A 165 -2.41 -7.03 0.58
C ARG A 165 -1.41 -7.36 1.71
N TYR A 166 -0.81 -8.55 1.68
CA TYR A 166 0.20 -9.07 2.61
C TYR A 166 1.43 -9.63 1.84
N SER A 167 1.72 -9.07 0.65
CA SER A 167 2.63 -9.74 -0.30
C SER A 167 3.96 -9.05 -0.53
N TYR A 168 4.15 -7.80 -0.13
CA TYR A 168 5.32 -7.05 -0.63
C TYR A 168 6.65 -7.48 0.01
N ASP A 169 6.61 -8.22 1.11
CA ASP A 169 7.74 -8.91 1.73
C ASP A 169 8.10 -10.24 1.01
N SER A 170 7.29 -10.67 0.05
CA SER A 170 7.56 -11.80 -0.86
C SER A 170 8.25 -11.35 -2.17
N ALA A 171 8.18 -12.19 -3.22
CA ALA A 171 8.66 -11.86 -4.57
C ALA A 171 8.10 -10.53 -5.11
N ILE A 172 6.87 -10.15 -4.73
CA ILE A 172 6.25 -8.86 -5.08
C ILE A 172 7.14 -7.66 -4.70
N GLY A 173 7.98 -7.80 -3.68
CA GLY A 173 8.97 -6.80 -3.25
C GLY A 173 10.22 -6.67 -4.13
N LEU A 174 10.32 -7.34 -5.29
CA LEU A 174 11.53 -7.32 -6.11
C LEU A 174 11.98 -5.90 -6.50
N SER A 175 11.03 -5.03 -6.88
CA SER A 175 11.32 -3.62 -7.21
C SER A 175 11.96 -2.89 -6.03
N LEU A 176 11.46 -3.12 -4.81
CA LEU A 176 12.04 -2.59 -3.58
C LEU A 176 13.45 -3.15 -3.33
N MET A 177 13.64 -4.47 -3.45
CA MET A 177 14.95 -5.09 -3.26
C MET A 177 15.99 -4.55 -4.23
N ILE A 178 15.61 -4.27 -5.49
CA ILE A 178 16.50 -3.59 -6.44
C ILE A 178 16.80 -2.16 -5.98
N ALA A 179 15.83 -1.45 -5.41
CA ALA A 179 16.00 -0.08 -4.93
C ALA A 179 16.95 0.02 -3.73
N ILE A 180 16.71 -0.74 -2.66
CA ILE A 180 17.46 -0.61 -1.39
C ILE A 180 18.61 -1.62 -1.24
N GLY A 181 18.67 -2.64 -2.09
CA GLY A 181 19.64 -3.72 -2.06
C GLY A 181 19.22 -4.92 -1.20
N PRO A 182 19.79 -6.12 -1.45
CA PRO A 182 19.40 -7.34 -0.74
C PRO A 182 19.60 -7.28 0.77
N GLU A 183 20.66 -6.60 1.25
CA GLU A 183 20.98 -6.50 2.67
C GLU A 183 19.91 -5.70 3.42
N ARG A 184 19.48 -4.56 2.85
CA ARG A 184 18.43 -3.72 3.44
C ARG A 184 17.04 -4.34 3.32
N PHE A 185 16.80 -5.13 2.27
CA PHE A 185 15.58 -5.92 2.17
C PHE A 185 15.53 -6.99 3.26
N ARG A 186 16.63 -7.72 3.51
CA ARG A 186 16.70 -8.69 4.63
C ARG A 186 16.55 -8.00 6.00
N GLU A 187 17.15 -6.84 6.21
CA GLU A 187 16.93 -6.04 7.43
C GLU A 187 15.46 -5.68 7.63
N MET A 188 14.72 -5.38 6.55
CA MET A 188 13.27 -5.17 6.62
C MET A 188 12.54 -6.44 7.06
N LEU A 189 12.84 -7.59 6.44
CA LEU A 189 12.25 -8.88 6.80
C LEU A 189 12.55 -9.26 8.27
N ASP A 190 13.75 -8.96 8.77
CA ASP A 190 14.09 -9.16 10.19
C ASP A 190 13.18 -8.31 11.09
N GLY A 191 12.78 -7.11 10.63
CA GLY A 191 11.80 -6.26 11.30
C GLY A 191 10.40 -6.85 11.33
N PHE A 192 9.92 -7.44 10.24
CA PHE A 192 8.67 -8.21 10.22
C PHE A 192 8.72 -9.34 11.25
N HIS A 193 9.76 -10.18 11.15
CA HIS A 193 9.94 -11.35 11.99
C HIS A 193 9.99 -11.00 13.48
N LEU A 194 10.60 -9.87 13.84
CA LEU A 194 10.63 -9.38 15.23
C LEU A 194 9.21 -9.18 15.78
N VAL A 195 8.32 -8.57 15.00
CA VAL A 195 6.94 -8.33 15.44
C VAL A 195 6.09 -9.60 15.35
N ASP A 196 6.35 -10.48 14.39
CA ASP A 196 5.71 -11.80 14.33
C ASP A 196 5.98 -12.61 15.60
N GLU A 197 7.25 -12.67 16.03
CA GLU A 197 7.66 -13.36 17.24
C GLU A 197 7.10 -12.69 18.50
N HIS A 198 7.06 -11.36 18.54
CA HIS A 198 6.39 -10.61 19.61
C HIS A 198 4.90 -10.96 19.68
N PHE A 199 4.20 -10.92 18.56
CA PHE A 199 2.77 -11.25 18.48
C PHE A 199 2.50 -12.69 18.94
N ARG A 200 3.36 -13.63 18.56
CA ARG A 200 3.23 -15.06 18.87
C ARG A 200 3.53 -15.38 20.33
N THR A 201 4.41 -14.63 21.00
CA THR A 201 4.98 -15.04 22.30
C THR A 201 4.73 -14.08 23.47
N ALA A 202 4.45 -12.81 23.21
CA ALA A 202 4.21 -11.83 24.28
C ALA A 202 2.88 -12.13 25.03
N PRO A 203 2.84 -11.93 26.36
CA PRO A 203 1.59 -12.06 27.11
C PRO A 203 0.56 -11.02 26.63
N PRO A 204 -0.75 -11.33 26.68
CA PRO A 204 -1.79 -10.49 26.08
C PRO A 204 -1.73 -9.00 26.45
N GLU A 205 -1.47 -8.69 27.72
CA GLU A 205 -1.39 -7.33 28.25
C GLU A 205 -0.15 -6.53 27.78
N ALA A 206 0.83 -7.19 27.17
CA ALA A 206 2.03 -6.56 26.58
C ALA A 206 2.12 -6.78 25.06
N ASN A 207 1.13 -7.42 24.46
CA ASN A 207 1.10 -7.75 23.05
C ASN A 207 0.56 -6.56 22.24
N ALA A 208 1.46 -5.86 21.54
CA ALA A 208 1.14 -4.57 20.93
C ALA A 208 0.11 -4.67 19.78
N PRO A 209 0.22 -5.62 18.82
CA PRO A 209 -0.83 -5.82 17.83
C PRO A 209 -2.18 -6.20 18.46
N LEU A 210 -2.19 -7.04 19.50
CA LEU A 210 -3.41 -7.43 20.20
C LEU A 210 -4.09 -6.21 20.85
N LEU A 211 -3.35 -5.40 21.60
CA LEU A 211 -3.88 -4.19 22.22
C LEU A 211 -4.43 -3.20 21.19
N LEU A 212 -3.72 -2.99 20.07
CA LEU A 212 -4.19 -2.13 18.98
C LEU A 212 -5.47 -2.67 18.33
N GLY A 213 -5.55 -3.99 18.11
CA GLY A 213 -6.74 -4.62 17.56
C GLY A 213 -7.94 -4.49 18.52
N LEU A 214 -7.73 -4.71 19.82
CA LEU A 214 -8.75 -4.55 20.86
C LEU A 214 -9.24 -3.10 20.96
N LEU A 215 -8.35 -2.10 20.84
CA LEU A 215 -8.75 -0.68 20.79
C LEU A 215 -9.62 -0.39 19.56
N GLY A 216 -9.27 -0.95 18.41
CA GLY A 216 -10.08 -0.83 17.20
C GLY A 216 -11.48 -1.43 17.37
N VAL A 217 -11.59 -2.64 17.94
CA VAL A 217 -12.88 -3.25 18.28
C VAL A 217 -13.64 -2.41 19.31
N TRP A 218 -12.96 -1.90 20.33
CA TRP A 218 -13.56 -1.12 21.41
C TRP A 218 -14.23 0.15 20.88
N TYR A 219 -13.51 0.96 20.11
CA TYR A 219 -14.06 2.19 19.57
C TYR A 219 -15.12 1.94 18.49
N GLY A 220 -14.93 0.90 17.66
CA GLY A 220 -15.93 0.53 16.65
C GLY A 220 -17.24 0.04 17.27
N ALA A 221 -17.18 -0.88 18.23
CA ALA A 221 -18.36 -1.54 18.79
C ALA A 221 -19.07 -0.73 19.88
N PHE A 222 -18.35 0.06 20.68
CA PHE A 222 -18.91 0.73 21.85
C PHE A 222 -19.00 2.25 21.73
N PHE A 223 -18.30 2.86 20.75
CA PHE A 223 -18.31 4.32 20.52
C PHE A 223 -18.79 4.73 19.13
N ASP A 224 -19.28 3.78 18.31
CA ASP A 224 -19.73 4.00 16.92
C ASP A 224 -18.67 4.73 16.06
N ALA A 225 -17.39 4.47 16.35
CA ALA A 225 -16.28 5.03 15.59
C ALA A 225 -16.12 4.27 14.27
N GLN A 226 -16.85 4.69 13.24
CA GLN A 226 -16.83 4.08 11.91
C GLN A 226 -15.56 4.40 11.10
N SER A 227 -14.65 5.20 11.66
CA SER A 227 -13.50 5.74 10.95
C SER A 227 -12.26 5.74 11.82
N HIS A 228 -11.10 5.46 11.22
CA HIS A 228 -9.81 5.40 11.88
C HIS A 228 -8.76 6.19 11.09
N ALA A 229 -8.15 7.19 11.73
CA ALA A 229 -7.14 8.03 11.08
C ALA A 229 -5.72 7.47 11.35
N VAL A 230 -4.87 7.42 10.32
CA VAL A 230 -3.45 7.09 10.47
C VAL A 230 -2.62 8.29 10.03
N LEU A 231 -1.89 8.89 10.97
CA LEU A 231 -1.32 10.22 10.86
C LEU A 231 0.20 10.16 11.08
N PRO A 232 0.98 9.73 10.08
CA PRO A 232 2.42 9.64 10.22
C PRO A 232 3.09 11.02 10.14
N TYR A 233 3.87 11.37 11.15
CA TYR A 233 4.73 12.55 11.18
C TYR A 233 6.07 12.23 10.51
N SER A 234 5.97 11.85 9.23
CA SER A 234 7.10 11.61 8.33
C SER A 234 6.61 11.79 6.90
N HIS A 235 7.31 12.62 6.12
CA HIS A 235 6.99 12.82 4.70
C HIS A 235 7.15 11.53 3.89
N TYR A 236 8.16 10.71 4.22
CA TYR A 236 8.41 9.44 3.53
C TYR A 236 7.31 8.39 3.75
N LEU A 237 6.45 8.56 4.76
CA LEU A 237 5.27 7.72 4.97
C LEU A 237 4.01 8.26 4.27
N SER A 238 4.16 9.11 3.24
CA SER A 238 3.02 9.69 2.49
C SER A 238 2.08 8.66 1.87
N LYS A 239 2.60 7.50 1.46
CA LYS A 239 1.83 6.39 0.90
C LYS A 239 1.38 5.36 1.95
N PHE A 240 1.81 5.48 3.20
CA PHE A 240 1.50 4.51 4.25
C PHE A 240 0.00 4.42 4.57
N PRO A 241 -0.77 5.52 4.69
CA PRO A 241 -2.22 5.44 4.87
C PRO A 241 -2.95 4.76 3.70
N ALA A 242 -2.47 4.92 2.46
CA ALA A 242 -3.06 4.27 1.29
C ALA A 242 -2.78 2.75 1.25
N TYR A 243 -1.60 2.32 1.71
CA TYR A 243 -1.32 0.92 1.95
C TYR A 243 -2.25 0.32 3.02
N LEU A 244 -2.39 1.00 4.16
CA LEU A 244 -3.24 0.52 5.26
C LEU A 244 -4.73 0.52 4.92
N GLN A 245 -5.19 1.42 4.03
CA GLN A 245 -6.54 1.38 3.49
C GLN A 245 -6.85 0.02 2.87
N GLN A 246 -5.98 -0.47 1.99
CA GLN A 246 -6.19 -1.80 1.42
C GLN A 246 -6.05 -2.88 2.48
N LEU A 247 -5.01 -2.83 3.30
CA LEU A 247 -4.73 -3.85 4.31
C LEU A 247 -5.92 -4.07 5.25
N ASP A 248 -6.48 -3.01 5.84
CA ASP A 248 -7.58 -3.11 6.81
C ASP A 248 -8.93 -3.28 6.11
N MET A 249 -9.28 -2.39 5.17
CA MET A 249 -10.63 -2.33 4.60
C MET A 249 -10.94 -3.53 3.70
N GLU A 250 -9.97 -4.01 2.90
CA GLU A 250 -10.18 -5.20 2.06
C GLU A 250 -10.17 -6.50 2.89
N SER A 251 -9.42 -6.53 4.00
CA SER A 251 -9.44 -7.66 4.93
C SER A 251 -10.76 -7.73 5.70
N ASN A 252 -11.11 -6.65 6.38
CA ASN A 252 -12.11 -6.67 7.44
C ASN A 252 -13.44 -5.99 7.07
N GLY A 253 -13.58 -5.43 5.87
CA GLY A 253 -14.84 -4.90 5.35
C GLY A 253 -15.83 -6.01 4.96
N LYS A 254 -16.21 -6.85 5.92
CA LYS A 254 -17.04 -8.06 5.73
C LYS A 254 -18.32 -7.99 6.55
N TYR A 255 -19.38 -8.61 6.05
CA TYR A 255 -20.67 -8.69 6.74
C TYR A 255 -21.11 -10.12 7.04
N VAL A 256 -20.27 -11.11 6.74
CA VAL A 256 -20.53 -12.55 6.93
C VAL A 256 -19.41 -13.15 7.76
N ASP A 257 -19.78 -13.95 8.76
CA ASP A 257 -18.85 -14.69 9.60
C ASP A 257 -18.28 -15.93 8.89
N ARG A 258 -17.31 -16.59 9.51
CA ARG A 258 -16.64 -17.78 8.97
C ARG A 258 -17.56 -19.00 8.83
N GLN A 259 -18.76 -18.97 9.41
CA GLN A 259 -19.78 -20.01 9.25
C GLN A 259 -20.84 -19.64 8.18
N GLY A 260 -20.66 -18.53 7.47
CA GLY A 260 -21.56 -18.11 6.40
C GLY A 260 -22.82 -17.39 6.89
N ARG A 261 -22.85 -16.90 8.14
CA ARG A 261 -24.00 -16.18 8.71
C ARG A 261 -23.74 -14.67 8.66
N PRO A 262 -24.75 -13.83 8.38
CA PRO A 262 -24.61 -12.40 8.52
C PRO A 262 -24.29 -12.00 9.97
N VAL A 263 -23.31 -11.12 10.17
CA VAL A 263 -22.97 -10.57 11.49
C VAL A 263 -23.96 -9.48 11.92
N ALA A 264 -24.14 -9.30 13.22
CA ALA A 264 -25.03 -8.28 13.81
C ALA A 264 -24.28 -7.04 14.36
N TRP A 265 -22.97 -6.96 14.12
CA TRP A 265 -22.08 -5.88 14.57
C TRP A 265 -21.38 -5.22 13.38
N GLN A 266 -20.80 -4.04 13.60
CA GLN A 266 -19.91 -3.39 12.64
C GLN A 266 -18.55 -4.10 12.62
N THR A 267 -17.92 -4.15 11.44
CA THR A 267 -16.60 -4.77 11.22
C THR A 267 -15.57 -3.69 10.85
N GLY A 268 -14.75 -3.87 9.81
CA GLY A 268 -13.62 -3.00 9.50
C GLY A 268 -14.01 -1.51 9.35
N PRO A 269 -13.22 -0.57 9.91
CA PRO A 269 -13.50 0.86 9.82
C PRO A 269 -13.07 1.45 8.47
N VAL A 270 -13.52 2.67 8.17
CA VAL A 270 -12.94 3.47 7.08
C VAL A 270 -11.58 4.02 7.53
N VAL A 271 -10.51 3.49 6.96
CA VAL A 271 -9.13 3.93 7.24
C VAL A 271 -8.73 5.06 6.30
N TRP A 272 -8.11 6.11 6.81
CA TRP A 272 -7.65 7.25 6.00
C TRP A 272 -6.56 8.04 6.70
N GLY A 273 -5.93 8.98 5.99
CA GLY A 273 -4.97 9.90 6.59
C GLY A 273 -3.98 10.47 5.59
N THR A 274 -3.20 11.43 6.06
CA THR A 274 -2.08 12.05 5.35
C THR A 274 -0.97 12.35 6.35
N PRO A 275 0.28 12.57 5.90
CA PRO A 275 1.34 12.92 6.82
C PRO A 275 1.06 14.19 7.63
N GLY A 276 1.51 14.18 8.89
CA GLY A 276 1.69 15.39 9.67
C GLY A 276 2.86 16.21 9.10
N THR A 277 2.79 17.54 9.08
CA THR A 277 1.72 18.41 9.59
C THR A 277 0.63 18.73 8.57
N ASN A 278 0.73 18.23 7.32
CA ASN A 278 -0.22 18.56 6.25
C ASN A 278 -1.67 18.29 6.63
N GLY A 279 -1.95 17.16 7.29
CA GLY A 279 -3.30 16.84 7.79
C GLY A 279 -3.86 17.88 8.77
N GLN A 280 -2.99 18.53 9.56
CA GLN A 280 -3.38 19.58 10.51
C GLN A 280 -4.02 20.78 9.81
N HIS A 281 -3.58 21.05 8.59
CA HIS A 281 -4.04 22.15 7.76
C HIS A 281 -5.12 21.73 6.74
N ALA A 282 -5.69 20.54 6.89
CA ALA A 282 -6.71 20.01 6.00
C ALA A 282 -7.99 19.62 6.75
N TYR A 283 -7.89 18.67 7.69
CA TYR A 283 -9.07 18.02 8.29
C TYR A 283 -9.01 17.88 9.81
N TYR A 284 -7.92 18.31 10.47
CA TYR A 284 -7.86 18.28 11.94
C TYR A 284 -8.93 19.14 12.61
N GLN A 285 -9.46 20.15 11.91
CA GLN A 285 -10.66 20.86 12.35
C GLN A 285 -11.82 19.90 12.69
N LEU A 286 -12.03 18.88 11.85
CA LEU A 286 -13.05 17.86 12.08
C LEU A 286 -12.64 16.91 13.22
N LEU A 287 -11.36 16.55 13.33
CA LEU A 287 -10.88 15.70 14.43
C LEU A 287 -11.06 16.37 15.81
N HIS A 288 -10.92 17.69 15.88
CA HIS A 288 -10.97 18.45 17.13
C HIS A 288 -12.36 18.95 17.53
N GLN A 289 -13.16 19.39 16.57
CA GLN A 289 -14.46 20.04 16.86
C GLN A 289 -15.61 19.48 16.01
N GLY A 290 -15.35 18.44 15.23
CA GLY A 290 -16.40 17.71 14.52
C GLY A 290 -17.27 16.92 15.49
N THR A 291 -18.41 16.45 14.98
CA THR A 291 -19.39 15.66 15.74
C THR A 291 -19.13 14.15 15.67
N LYS A 292 -17.99 13.74 15.10
CA LYS A 292 -17.63 12.34 14.88
C LYS A 292 -16.47 11.97 15.80
N THR A 293 -16.58 10.82 16.46
CA THR A 293 -15.45 10.20 17.16
C THR A 293 -14.58 9.50 16.13
N ILE A 294 -13.34 9.98 15.98
CA ILE A 294 -12.37 9.40 15.04
C ILE A 294 -11.09 9.09 15.82
N PRO A 295 -10.88 7.83 16.24
CA PRO A 295 -9.60 7.37 16.74
C PRO A 295 -8.49 7.62 15.74
N ALA A 296 -7.33 8.02 16.25
CA ALA A 296 -6.18 8.32 15.41
C ALA A 296 -4.89 7.67 15.91
N ASP A 297 -4.11 7.11 15.00
CA ASP A 297 -2.74 6.67 15.28
C ASP A 297 -1.75 7.76 14.86
N LEU A 298 -1.01 8.31 15.82
CA LEU A 298 0.07 9.26 15.61
C LEU A 298 1.39 8.49 15.52
N ILE A 299 2.05 8.51 14.37
CA ILE A 299 3.29 7.74 14.15
C ILE A 299 4.46 8.72 14.01
N GLY A 300 5.52 8.55 14.79
CA GLY A 300 6.68 9.46 14.78
C GLY A 300 8.03 8.75 14.90
N PHE A 301 9.08 9.50 14.58
CA PHE A 301 10.46 9.03 14.66
C PHE A 301 11.32 10.04 15.43
N ALA A 302 12.14 9.58 16.36
CA ALA A 302 12.97 10.47 17.18
C ALA A 302 14.06 11.16 16.36
N ARG A 303 14.66 10.46 15.39
CA ARG A 303 15.72 10.99 14.53
C ARG A 303 15.19 11.30 13.12
N PRO A 304 15.61 12.43 12.52
CA PRO A 304 15.39 12.68 11.10
C PRO A 304 16.25 11.74 10.25
N VAL A 305 15.99 11.72 8.93
CA VAL A 305 16.81 10.96 7.99
C VAL A 305 18.24 11.51 7.95
N ALA A 306 19.22 10.61 7.90
CA ALA A 306 20.64 10.96 8.06
C ALA A 306 21.22 11.83 6.93
N GLU A 307 20.60 11.82 5.74
CA GLU A 307 21.06 12.59 4.58
C GLU A 307 20.73 14.10 4.65
N LEU A 308 19.93 14.54 5.63
CA LEU A 308 19.57 15.96 5.74
C LEU A 308 20.76 16.83 6.14
N SER A 309 20.90 17.98 5.48
CA SER A 309 21.79 19.04 5.97
C SER A 309 21.40 19.46 7.40
N PRO A 310 22.34 19.94 8.24
CA PRO A 310 22.02 20.38 9.61
C PRO A 310 20.86 21.38 9.70
N ARG A 311 20.75 22.29 8.71
CA ARG A 311 19.68 23.28 8.64
C ARG A 311 18.29 22.64 8.44
N LEU A 312 18.20 21.59 7.64
CA LEU A 312 16.95 20.86 7.41
C LEU A 312 16.65 19.91 8.56
N ALA A 313 17.67 19.24 9.12
CA ALA A 313 17.51 18.35 10.27
C ALA A 313 16.91 19.07 11.50
N ALA A 314 17.24 20.35 11.71
CA ALA A 314 16.65 21.16 12.78
C ALA A 314 15.13 21.37 12.68
N GLN A 315 14.53 21.16 11.50
CA GLN A 315 13.07 21.21 11.34
C GLN A 315 12.36 20.00 11.97
N HIS A 316 13.11 18.93 12.28
CA HIS A 316 12.56 17.70 12.86
C HIS A 316 11.94 17.92 14.23
N ASP A 317 12.56 18.73 15.08
CA ASP A 317 12.01 19.05 16.40
C ASP A 317 10.69 19.82 16.29
N LEU A 318 10.54 20.67 15.27
CA LEU A 318 9.27 21.36 14.99
C LEU A 318 8.18 20.37 14.55
N LEU A 319 8.54 19.40 13.71
CA LEU A 319 7.63 18.32 13.30
C LEU A 319 7.17 17.49 14.50
N MET A 320 8.11 17.09 15.37
CA MET A 320 7.79 16.27 16.54
C MET A 320 7.05 17.05 17.63
N ALA A 321 7.34 18.35 17.81
CA ALA A 321 6.56 19.21 18.68
C ALA A 321 5.07 19.22 18.30
N ASN A 322 4.79 19.21 16.99
CA ASN A 322 3.43 19.10 16.47
C ASN A 322 2.79 17.74 16.75
N LEU A 323 3.52 16.62 16.63
CA LEU A 323 3.00 15.29 17.01
C LEU A 323 2.55 15.26 18.48
N PHE A 324 3.43 15.71 19.37
CA PHE A 324 3.14 15.68 20.81
C PHE A 324 2.03 16.65 21.19
N ALA A 325 2.04 17.87 20.64
CA ALA A 325 1.01 18.87 20.90
C ALA A 325 -0.38 18.42 20.41
N GLN A 326 -0.46 17.77 19.25
CA GLN A 326 -1.74 17.27 18.73
C GLN A 326 -2.30 16.13 19.59
N GLY A 327 -1.46 15.18 20.02
CA GLY A 327 -1.89 14.13 20.95
C GLY A 327 -2.44 14.72 22.26
N GLN A 328 -1.76 15.73 22.82
CA GLN A 328 -2.23 16.44 24.01
C GLN A 328 -3.55 17.19 23.77
N ALA A 329 -3.63 17.95 22.68
CA ALA A 329 -4.81 18.76 22.36
C ALA A 329 -6.06 17.91 22.11
N LEU A 330 -5.93 16.78 21.40
CA LEU A 330 -7.02 15.83 21.18
C LEU A 330 -7.49 15.20 22.49
N ALA A 331 -6.56 14.86 23.39
CA ALA A 331 -6.90 14.26 24.68
C ALA A 331 -7.59 15.23 25.65
N PHE A 332 -7.07 16.45 25.79
CA PHE A 332 -7.47 17.35 26.89
C PHE A 332 -8.33 18.53 26.46
N GLY A 333 -8.29 18.90 25.17
CA GLY A 333 -9.03 20.06 24.67
C GLY A 333 -8.61 21.36 25.36
N LYS A 334 -9.59 22.25 25.51
CA LYS A 334 -9.46 23.58 26.10
C LYS A 334 -10.83 24.08 26.55
N THR A 335 -10.99 24.32 27.85
CA THR A 335 -12.31 24.64 28.44
C THR A 335 -12.75 26.05 28.11
N ALA A 336 -14.06 26.31 28.26
CA ALA A 336 -14.62 27.65 28.09
C ALA A 336 -14.04 28.65 29.11
N GLU A 337 -13.67 28.24 30.33
CA GLU A 337 -13.00 29.14 31.29
C GLU A 337 -11.59 29.51 30.82
N GLU A 338 -10.83 28.55 30.30
CA GLU A 338 -9.48 28.81 29.76
C GLU A 338 -9.55 29.77 28.57
N VAL A 339 -10.54 29.57 27.68
CA VAL A 339 -10.78 30.48 26.55
C VAL A 339 -11.15 31.89 27.02
N ARG A 340 -11.99 32.03 28.05
CA ARG A 340 -12.32 33.35 28.64
C ARG A 340 -11.10 34.02 29.29
N ALA A 341 -10.25 33.24 29.96
CA ALA A 341 -9.04 33.75 30.60
C ALA A 341 -8.05 34.37 29.60
N GLU A 342 -8.12 33.99 28.32
CA GLU A 342 -7.34 34.60 27.23
C GLU A 342 -7.91 35.93 26.71
N GLY A 343 -9.02 36.42 27.28
CA GLY A 343 -9.66 37.66 26.85
C GLY A 343 -10.44 37.54 25.55
N VAL A 344 -10.86 36.32 25.19
CA VAL A 344 -11.73 36.07 24.02
C VAL A 344 -13.13 36.66 24.28
N PRO A 345 -13.74 37.37 23.31
CA PRO A 345 -15.13 37.84 23.42
C PRO A 345 -16.10 36.71 23.71
N GLU A 346 -17.09 36.94 24.58
CA GLU A 346 -17.98 35.89 25.09
C GLU A 346 -18.73 35.15 23.96
N GLU A 347 -19.10 35.85 22.89
CA GLU A 347 -19.76 35.25 21.73
C GLU A 347 -18.87 34.27 20.94
N GLN A 348 -17.55 34.36 21.11
CA GLN A 348 -16.59 33.47 20.45
C GLN A 348 -16.16 32.30 21.34
N VAL A 349 -16.43 32.35 22.64
CA VAL A 349 -16.01 31.32 23.59
C VAL A 349 -16.47 29.91 23.17
N PRO A 350 -17.74 29.68 22.78
CA PRO A 350 -18.18 28.35 22.33
C PRO A 350 -17.44 27.85 21.08
N HIS A 351 -17.09 28.75 20.16
CA HIS A 351 -16.41 28.42 18.91
C HIS A 351 -14.92 28.09 19.09
N ARG A 352 -14.31 28.58 20.19
CA ARG A 352 -12.90 28.36 20.51
C ARG A 352 -12.69 27.35 21.65
N THR A 353 -13.77 26.78 22.17
CA THR A 353 -13.73 25.69 23.14
C THR A 353 -13.42 24.38 22.41
N PHE A 354 -12.53 23.58 22.99
CA PHE A 354 -12.17 22.25 22.50
C PHE A 354 -12.59 21.24 23.57
N LEU A 355 -13.45 20.29 23.21
CA LEU A 355 -14.03 19.38 24.20
C LEU A 355 -13.02 18.35 24.73
N GLY A 356 -11.96 18.07 23.96
CA GLY A 356 -11.01 17.01 24.27
C GLY A 356 -11.67 15.63 24.22
N ASN A 357 -11.07 14.66 24.90
CA ASN A 357 -11.54 13.27 24.93
C ASN A 357 -11.63 12.62 23.54
N HIS A 358 -10.76 13.03 22.61
CA HIS A 358 -10.59 12.39 21.30
C HIS A 358 -9.46 11.35 21.37
N PRO A 359 -9.74 10.08 21.08
CA PRO A 359 -8.79 9.00 21.34
C PRO A 359 -7.64 8.98 20.35
N THR A 360 -6.41 8.86 20.87
CA THR A 360 -5.22 8.69 20.05
C THR A 360 -4.31 7.59 20.59
N THR A 361 -3.62 6.89 19.69
CA THR A 361 -2.49 6.02 20.01
C THR A 361 -1.22 6.65 19.46
N THR A 362 -0.15 6.71 20.23
CA THR A 362 1.15 7.19 19.73
C THR A 362 2.12 6.03 19.56
N ILE A 363 2.64 5.88 18.34
CA ILE A 363 3.69 4.93 17.99
C ILE A 363 4.96 5.72 17.71
N LEU A 364 6.00 5.51 18.51
CA LEU A 364 7.26 6.24 18.40
C LEU A 364 8.42 5.26 18.24
N ALA A 365 9.22 5.45 17.19
CA ALA A 365 10.44 4.68 16.97
C ALA A 365 11.67 5.61 16.94
N ALA A 366 12.87 5.02 17.02
CA ALA A 366 14.11 5.78 17.02
C ALA A 366 14.37 6.48 15.68
N GLU A 367 14.17 5.77 14.56
CA GLU A 367 14.31 6.26 13.19
C GLU A 367 13.51 5.37 12.22
N LEU A 368 13.19 5.87 11.03
CA LEU A 368 12.57 5.06 9.98
C LEU A 368 13.65 4.30 9.20
N SER A 369 14.08 3.15 9.74
CA SER A 369 14.97 2.20 9.06
C SER A 369 14.17 1.12 8.30
N PRO A 370 14.81 0.31 7.44
CA PRO A 370 14.16 -0.86 6.83
C PRO A 370 13.53 -1.79 7.87
N SER A 371 14.25 -2.11 8.96
CA SER A 371 13.71 -2.93 10.04
C SER A 371 12.49 -2.27 10.69
N VAL A 372 12.54 -0.97 11.00
CA VAL A 372 11.41 -0.28 11.65
C VAL A 372 10.20 -0.20 10.73
N LEU A 373 10.39 -0.04 9.42
CA LEU A 373 9.28 -0.15 8.46
C LEU A 373 8.66 -1.55 8.51
N GLY A 374 9.47 -2.61 8.49
CA GLY A 374 8.96 -3.98 8.60
C GLY A 374 8.19 -4.23 9.90
N GLN A 375 8.71 -3.74 11.03
CA GLN A 375 8.01 -3.80 12.32
C GLN A 375 6.67 -3.06 12.27
N LEU A 376 6.64 -1.86 11.68
CA LEU A 376 5.42 -1.06 11.60
C LEU A 376 4.36 -1.74 10.72
N VAL A 377 4.76 -2.35 9.60
CA VAL A 377 3.81 -3.09 8.76
C VAL A 377 3.27 -4.32 9.47
N ALA A 378 4.14 -5.18 9.99
CA ALA A 378 3.73 -6.39 10.71
C ALA A 378 2.83 -6.06 11.92
N LEU A 379 3.06 -4.93 12.60
CA LEU A 379 2.19 -4.43 13.67
C LEU A 379 0.75 -4.24 13.18
N TYR A 380 0.56 -3.63 12.00
CA TYR A 380 -0.75 -3.42 11.42
C TYR A 380 -1.35 -4.69 10.80
N GLU A 381 -0.55 -5.57 10.20
CA GLU A 381 -1.03 -6.86 9.69
C GLU A 381 -1.62 -7.71 10.83
N HIS A 382 -0.91 -7.81 11.95
CA HIS A 382 -1.40 -8.53 13.13
C HIS A 382 -2.55 -7.81 13.83
N LYS A 383 -2.57 -6.46 13.84
CA LYS A 383 -3.75 -5.69 14.31
C LYS A 383 -5.00 -6.08 13.53
N VAL A 384 -4.92 -6.09 12.20
CA VAL A 384 -6.02 -6.43 11.31
C VAL A 384 -6.46 -7.88 11.51
N PHE A 385 -5.52 -8.80 11.66
CA PHE A 385 -5.81 -10.20 12.00
C PHE A 385 -6.56 -10.34 13.33
N VAL A 386 -6.12 -9.65 14.39
CA VAL A 386 -6.77 -9.67 15.71
C VAL A 386 -8.23 -9.22 15.60
N GLN A 387 -8.48 -8.11 14.91
CA GLN A 387 -9.84 -7.59 14.73
C GLN A 387 -10.73 -8.60 13.99
N GLY A 388 -10.23 -9.16 12.88
CA GLY A 388 -10.96 -10.17 12.10
C GLY A 388 -11.26 -11.43 12.89
N ALA A 389 -10.30 -11.90 13.69
CA ALA A 389 -10.48 -13.05 14.58
C ALA A 389 -11.55 -12.81 15.66
N ILE A 390 -11.60 -11.61 16.24
CA ILE A 390 -12.63 -11.24 17.24
C ILE A 390 -14.01 -11.18 16.60
N TRP A 391 -14.12 -10.64 15.39
CA TRP A 391 -15.38 -10.56 14.64
C TRP A 391 -15.81 -11.89 14.00
N ASP A 392 -14.98 -12.93 14.10
CA ASP A 392 -15.16 -14.23 13.45
C ASP A 392 -15.41 -14.11 11.94
N ILE A 393 -14.68 -13.24 11.25
CA ILE A 393 -14.74 -13.05 9.79
C ILE A 393 -13.51 -13.63 9.09
N ASP A 394 -13.58 -13.76 7.76
CA ASP A 394 -12.41 -14.10 6.95
C ASP A 394 -11.67 -12.84 6.49
N SER A 395 -10.53 -12.54 7.13
CA SER A 395 -9.66 -11.40 6.78
C SER A 395 -8.84 -11.61 5.51
N PHE A 396 -8.88 -12.80 4.91
CA PHE A 396 -7.96 -13.22 3.84
C PHE A 396 -8.63 -13.42 2.48
N ASP A 397 -9.97 -13.42 2.42
CA ASP A 397 -10.73 -13.37 1.17
C ASP A 397 -11.03 -11.93 0.69
N GLN A 398 -11.60 -11.80 -0.52
CA GLN A 398 -12.07 -10.51 -1.07
C GLN A 398 -13.21 -10.67 -2.09
N TRP A 399 -14.23 -11.49 -1.84
CA TRP A 399 -15.30 -11.76 -2.82
C TRP A 399 -16.04 -10.51 -3.33
N GLY A 400 -16.05 -9.44 -2.53
CA GLY A 400 -16.71 -8.18 -2.87
C GLY A 400 -16.21 -7.50 -4.15
N VAL A 401 -14.99 -7.80 -4.63
CA VAL A 401 -14.45 -7.16 -5.83
C VAL A 401 -14.91 -7.80 -7.16
N GLU A 402 -15.48 -9.00 -7.12
CA GLU A 402 -15.77 -9.78 -8.33
C GLU A 402 -16.97 -9.26 -9.12
N LEU A 403 -18.01 -8.74 -8.45
CA LEU A 403 -19.21 -8.22 -9.11
C LEU A 403 -18.88 -7.06 -10.06
N GLY A 404 -18.04 -6.12 -9.61
CA GLY A 404 -17.60 -4.99 -10.43
C GLY A 404 -16.86 -5.43 -11.69
N LYS A 405 -15.97 -6.41 -11.58
CA LYS A 405 -15.21 -6.98 -12.72
C LYS A 405 -16.13 -7.61 -13.76
N VAL A 406 -17.14 -8.38 -13.32
CA VAL A 406 -18.12 -9.02 -14.21
C VAL A 406 -18.97 -7.97 -14.93
N LEU A 407 -19.44 -6.94 -14.21
CA LEU A 407 -20.24 -5.88 -14.80
C LEU A 407 -19.44 -5.02 -15.78
N ALA A 408 -18.18 -4.68 -15.47
CA ALA A 408 -17.31 -3.93 -16.37
C ALA A 408 -17.10 -4.66 -17.71
N LYS A 409 -16.76 -5.96 -17.68
CA LYS A 409 -16.63 -6.80 -18.90
C LYS A 409 -17.89 -6.83 -19.74
N ARG A 410 -19.07 -6.77 -19.10
CA ARG A 410 -20.36 -6.78 -19.79
C ARG A 410 -20.68 -5.43 -20.45
N VAL A 411 -20.29 -4.32 -19.81
CA VAL A 411 -20.58 -2.97 -20.30
C VAL A 411 -19.59 -2.51 -21.38
N GLU A 412 -18.35 -2.99 -21.33
CA GLU A 412 -17.29 -2.60 -22.26
C GLU A 412 -17.71 -2.70 -23.76
N PRO A 413 -18.27 -3.81 -24.27
CA PRO A 413 -18.72 -3.89 -25.66
C PRO A 413 -19.80 -2.87 -26.04
N ALA A 414 -20.64 -2.44 -25.09
CA ALA A 414 -21.61 -1.37 -25.34
C ALA A 414 -20.90 -0.03 -25.60
N LEU A 415 -19.84 0.26 -24.83
CA LEU A 415 -19.07 1.49 -24.96
C LEU A 415 -18.19 1.51 -26.21
N THR A 416 -17.60 0.37 -26.58
CA THR A 416 -16.63 0.27 -27.68
C THR A 416 -17.31 -0.01 -29.02
N GLU A 417 -18.20 -1.00 -29.09
CA GLU A 417 -18.78 -1.54 -30.33
C GLU A 417 -20.22 -1.11 -30.55
N GLY A 418 -20.92 -0.67 -29.50
CA GLY A 418 -22.34 -0.34 -29.57
C GLY A 418 -23.23 -1.56 -29.47
N ALA A 419 -22.68 -2.65 -28.94
CA ALA A 419 -23.42 -3.87 -28.69
C ALA A 419 -24.58 -3.60 -27.72
N GLY A 420 -25.75 -4.15 -28.02
CA GLY A 420 -26.88 -4.13 -27.08
C GLY A 420 -26.56 -5.00 -25.87
N VAL A 421 -26.62 -4.41 -24.67
CA VAL A 421 -26.43 -5.14 -23.41
C VAL A 421 -27.80 -5.28 -22.73
N PRO A 422 -28.41 -6.48 -22.70
CA PRO A 422 -29.68 -6.70 -22.01
C PRO A 422 -29.54 -6.31 -20.55
N GLY A 423 -30.61 -5.87 -19.87
CA GLY A 423 -30.62 -5.73 -18.41
C GLY A 423 -29.73 -4.63 -17.82
N LEU A 424 -29.31 -3.63 -18.62
CA LEU A 424 -28.86 -2.36 -18.05
C LEU A 424 -30.05 -1.60 -17.46
N ASP A 425 -29.87 -1.02 -16.28
CA ASP A 425 -30.84 -0.10 -15.71
C ASP A 425 -30.91 1.21 -16.52
N PRO A 426 -32.00 2.01 -16.39
CA PRO A 426 -32.17 3.23 -17.18
C PRO A 426 -31.05 4.27 -16.99
N SER A 427 -30.43 4.35 -15.81
CA SER A 427 -29.35 5.29 -15.56
C SER A 427 -28.09 4.87 -16.31
N THR A 428 -27.69 3.61 -16.19
CA THR A 428 -26.51 3.09 -16.90
C THR A 428 -26.70 3.15 -18.42
N ALA A 429 -27.89 2.84 -18.92
CA ALA A 429 -28.19 2.91 -20.35
C ALA A 429 -28.04 4.34 -20.92
N GLU A 430 -28.56 5.36 -20.22
CA GLU A 430 -28.42 6.76 -20.66
C GLU A 430 -26.97 7.25 -20.59
N LEU A 431 -26.21 6.80 -19.58
CA LEU A 431 -24.78 7.12 -19.47
C LEU A 431 -23.97 6.50 -20.61
N VAL A 432 -24.23 5.24 -20.97
CA VAL A 432 -23.61 4.58 -22.14
C VAL A 432 -23.94 5.34 -23.43
N ALA A 433 -25.21 5.68 -23.64
CA ALA A 433 -25.64 6.44 -24.82
C ALA A 433 -24.99 7.83 -24.87
N THR A 434 -24.94 8.53 -23.73
CA THR A 434 -24.29 9.84 -23.62
C THR A 434 -22.79 9.75 -23.86
N TYR A 435 -22.11 8.77 -23.28
CA TYR A 435 -20.68 8.55 -23.49
C TYR A 435 -20.36 8.32 -24.97
N ARG A 436 -21.12 7.46 -25.65
CA ARG A 436 -20.95 7.21 -27.09
C ARG A 436 -21.19 8.45 -27.93
N ARG A 437 -22.28 9.19 -27.66
CA ARG A 437 -22.60 10.46 -28.33
C ARG A 437 -21.47 11.48 -28.19
N LEU A 438 -20.90 11.64 -26.98
CA LEU A 438 -19.76 12.52 -26.73
C LEU A 438 -18.49 12.09 -27.49
N ARG A 439 -18.39 10.81 -27.87
CA ARG A 439 -17.29 10.24 -28.66
C ARG A 439 -17.60 10.13 -30.16
N GLY A 440 -18.76 10.61 -30.62
CA GLY A 440 -19.19 10.51 -32.01
C GLY A 440 -19.44 9.07 -32.49
N ARG A 441 -19.84 8.17 -31.59
CA ARG A 441 -20.06 6.73 -31.83
C ARG A 441 -21.52 6.31 -31.74
#